data_AF-A0A176RTT4-F1
#
_entry.id   AF-A0A176RTT4-F1
#
_cell.length_a   1.000
_cell.length_b   1.000
_cell.length_c   1.000
_cell.angle_alpha   90.00
_cell.angle_beta   90.00
_cell.angle_gamma   90.00
#
_symmetry.space_group_name_H-M   'P 1'
#
loop_
_entity.id
_entity.type
_entity.pdbx_description
1 polymer ?
#
loop_
_entity_poly.entity_id
_entity_poly.type
_entity_poly.pdbx_seq_one_letter_code
_entity_poly.pdbx_strand_id
1 'polypeptide(L)'
;MYLDKNATHFMMRAGWFFLLLTLVAGAFAAPETTVLPLDLSSAPARDELIAAGQFGGPLTPVDDKQATPDALTRRSFGEAIQAWNLHDYKNAADLFKAHIEQFPHSPWVSEAELHLGCDSRYQGRYTEAEQQYQSILDRHSPDNAASRKMLNKATLRLGVLETLQNNHGKAAAYFKDLHKNGLDWRERTYASYWIQQLSRYQANKSSLLNCGVQALGYLLEQQGKTAEAEAVRQIQASSEQGHSVDELINIAKDYGYALNGVRVNAAELDQVNLPAILQISGNESGDSGHYWILEKIHQGRLFLYDPQSQRRFEQTKEELQQQWSGVVWKIRVNCL
;
A
#
# COMPACT_ATOMS: atom_id res chain seq x y z
N MET A 1 -30.58 14.80 -17.02
CA MET A 1 -31.55 15.92 -16.99
C MET A 1 -30.93 17.04 -17.78
N TYR A 2 -31.46 17.28 -18.98
CA TYR A 2 -31.16 18.43 -19.84
C TYR A 2 -31.40 19.74 -19.07
N LEU A 3 -30.68 20.81 -19.43
CA LEU A 3 -31.06 22.23 -19.44
C LEU A 3 -29.75 23.04 -19.55
N ASP A 4 -29.66 24.21 -20.17
CA ASP A 4 -30.13 24.77 -21.44
C ASP A 4 -29.28 26.05 -21.62
N LYS A 5 -29.18 26.54 -22.86
CA LYS A 5 -28.37 27.69 -23.27
C LYS A 5 -29.08 29.04 -23.06
N ASN A 6 -28.24 30.09 -23.06
CA ASN A 6 -28.49 31.47 -23.50
C ASN A 6 -29.00 32.51 -22.48
N ALA A 7 -28.18 33.57 -22.31
CA ALA A 7 -28.62 34.97 -22.42
C ALA A 7 -27.42 35.94 -22.66
N THR A 8 -27.23 36.33 -23.92
CA THR A 8 -26.70 37.63 -24.40
C THR A 8 -27.57 38.81 -23.88
N HIS A 9 -27.22 40.09 -23.74
CA HIS A 9 -26.21 41.01 -24.29
C HIS A 9 -26.34 42.36 -23.51
N PHE A 10 -25.26 43.11 -23.21
CA PHE A 10 -25.33 44.59 -23.17
C PHE A 10 -23.94 45.27 -23.33
N MET A 11 -23.95 46.41 -24.04
CA MET A 11 -22.85 47.27 -24.53
C MET A 11 -22.03 47.93 -23.38
N MET A 12 -20.86 48.61 -23.51
CA MET A 12 -20.26 49.48 -24.53
C MET A 12 -18.84 49.95 -24.08
N ARG A 13 -17.88 50.06 -25.03
CA ARG A 13 -16.80 51.07 -25.20
C ARG A 13 -15.54 51.23 -24.28
N ALA A 14 -14.46 51.63 -24.99
CA ALA A 14 -13.12 52.13 -24.61
C ALA A 14 -12.16 51.08 -24.01
N GLY A 15 -11.02 50.70 -24.60
CA GLY A 15 -10.04 51.44 -25.39
C GLY A 15 -8.78 51.56 -24.52
N TRP A 16 -7.68 50.89 -24.90
CA TRP A 16 -6.28 51.31 -24.79
C TRP A 16 -5.34 50.11 -24.98
N PHE A 17 -4.27 50.34 -25.75
CA PHE A 17 -3.19 49.44 -26.10
C PHE A 17 -2.58 48.73 -24.88
N PHE A 18 -2.46 47.40 -24.93
CA PHE A 18 -1.43 46.67 -24.20
C PHE A 18 -0.66 45.80 -25.18
N LEU A 19 0.63 46.10 -25.27
CA LEU A 19 1.63 45.31 -25.96
C LEU A 19 1.64 43.92 -25.31
N LEU A 20 1.11 42.91 -26.00
CA LEU A 20 1.19 41.52 -25.53
C LEU A 20 2.63 41.05 -25.74
N LEU A 21 3.48 41.26 -24.73
CA LEU A 21 4.73 40.53 -24.62
C LEU A 21 4.34 39.08 -24.34
N THR A 22 4.27 38.26 -25.38
CA THR A 22 4.19 36.80 -25.25
C THR A 22 5.51 36.32 -24.70
N LEU A 23 5.66 36.41 -23.37
CA LEU A 23 6.50 35.46 -22.65
C LEU A 23 5.91 34.09 -22.94
N VAL A 24 6.49 33.39 -23.92
CA VAL A 24 6.42 31.94 -23.99
C VAL A 24 7.13 31.45 -22.73
N ALA A 25 6.40 31.45 -21.61
CA ALA A 25 6.73 30.59 -20.50
C ALA A 25 6.63 29.18 -21.07
N GLY A 26 7.80 28.63 -21.44
CA GLY A 26 7.93 27.21 -21.71
C GLY A 26 7.51 26.49 -20.44
N ALA A 27 6.23 26.15 -20.35
CA ALA A 27 5.78 25.12 -19.45
C ALA A 27 6.50 23.86 -19.94
N PHE A 28 7.61 23.51 -19.31
CA PHE A 28 8.19 22.18 -19.47
C PHE A 28 7.08 21.20 -19.10
N ALA A 29 6.47 20.58 -20.12
CA ALA A 29 5.51 19.52 -19.91
C ALA A 29 6.22 18.46 -19.05
N ALA A 30 5.56 18.01 -17.98
CA ALA A 30 6.08 16.91 -17.19
C ALA A 30 6.33 15.71 -18.13
N PRO A 31 7.46 15.00 -18.00
CA PRO A 31 7.78 13.90 -18.89
C PRO A 31 6.64 12.88 -18.88
N GLU A 32 6.14 12.52 -20.06
CA GLU A 32 5.09 11.51 -20.21
C GLU A 32 5.68 10.12 -19.94
N THR A 33 4.90 9.26 -19.28
CA THR A 33 5.29 7.87 -19.06
C THR A 33 5.16 7.07 -20.34
N THR A 34 6.06 6.11 -20.56
CA THR A 34 6.03 5.17 -21.68
C THR A 34 5.78 3.75 -21.19
N VAL A 35 5.06 2.97 -22.00
CA VAL A 35 4.87 1.52 -21.81
C VAL A 35 5.82 0.69 -22.67
N LEU A 36 6.67 1.34 -23.47
CA LEU A 36 7.66 0.66 -24.30
C LEU A 36 8.76 0.04 -23.42
N PRO A 37 9.22 -1.18 -23.73
CA PRO A 37 10.39 -1.76 -23.09
C PRO A 37 11.63 -0.88 -23.27
N LEU A 38 12.49 -0.86 -22.27
CA LEU A 38 13.81 -0.21 -22.34
C LEU A 38 14.74 -1.02 -23.26
N ASP A 39 15.48 -0.32 -24.13
CA ASP A 39 16.61 -0.92 -24.84
C ASP A 39 17.80 -1.05 -23.87
N LEU A 40 17.99 -2.27 -23.37
CA LEU A 40 19.09 -2.64 -22.51
C LEU A 40 20.24 -3.28 -23.33
N SER A 41 20.54 -2.78 -24.53
CA SER A 41 21.83 -3.04 -25.20
C SER A 41 22.94 -2.11 -24.71
N SER A 42 22.56 -0.94 -24.17
CA SER A 42 23.45 0.04 -23.53
C SER A 42 22.81 0.62 -22.26
N ALA A 43 23.45 1.60 -21.61
CA ALA A 43 22.85 2.26 -20.46
C ALA A 43 21.71 3.19 -20.95
N PRO A 44 20.45 2.99 -20.52
CA PRO A 44 19.33 3.81 -20.96
C PRO A 44 19.56 5.27 -20.58
N ALA A 45 19.06 6.21 -21.37
CA ALA A 45 19.14 7.62 -21.05
C ALA A 45 18.35 7.95 -19.78
N ARG A 46 18.72 9.05 -19.09
CA ARG A 46 18.01 9.49 -17.89
C ARG A 46 16.52 9.70 -18.14
N ASP A 47 16.16 10.35 -19.25
CA ASP A 47 14.75 10.65 -19.57
C ASP A 47 13.96 9.38 -19.95
N GLU A 48 14.61 8.39 -20.57
CA GLU A 48 13.99 7.09 -20.85
C GLU A 48 13.65 6.35 -19.55
N LEU A 49 14.56 6.38 -18.56
CA LEU A 49 14.29 5.83 -17.23
C LEU A 49 13.16 6.58 -16.54
N ILE A 50 13.16 7.91 -16.57
CA ILE A 50 12.07 8.72 -15.98
C ILE A 50 10.72 8.31 -16.60
N ALA A 51 10.66 8.16 -17.92
CA ALA A 51 9.46 7.76 -18.63
C ALA A 51 9.03 6.31 -18.32
N ALA A 52 9.96 5.42 -17.95
CA ALA A 52 9.69 4.01 -17.69
C ALA A 52 8.85 3.72 -16.43
N GLY A 53 8.43 4.73 -15.65
CA GLY A 53 7.65 4.54 -14.42
C GLY A 53 6.21 4.07 -14.57
N GLN A 54 5.74 3.88 -15.82
CA GLN A 54 4.42 3.33 -16.20
C GLN A 54 3.27 3.76 -15.25
N PHE A 55 2.45 2.82 -14.76
CA PHE A 55 1.23 3.06 -13.96
C PHE A 55 1.47 3.80 -12.63
N GLY A 56 2.73 4.00 -12.21
CA GLY A 56 3.11 4.80 -11.04
C GLY A 56 3.39 6.28 -11.34
N GLY A 57 3.35 6.68 -12.62
CA GLY A 57 3.80 7.99 -13.07
C GLY A 57 5.33 8.03 -13.27
N PRO A 58 5.89 9.18 -13.69
CA PRO A 58 7.32 9.28 -13.98
C PRO A 58 8.20 9.00 -12.76
N LEU A 59 9.30 8.27 -12.98
CA LEU A 59 10.29 8.00 -11.94
C LEU A 59 10.99 9.30 -11.52
N THR A 60 11.46 9.36 -10.28
CA THR A 60 12.02 10.56 -9.67
C THR A 60 13.45 10.27 -9.23
N PRO A 61 14.47 10.51 -10.08
CA PRO A 61 15.84 10.51 -9.63
C PRO A 61 16.05 11.67 -8.64
N VAL A 62 16.67 11.38 -7.50
CA VAL A 62 17.05 12.39 -6.50
C VAL A 62 18.56 12.52 -6.55
N ASP A 63 19.05 13.59 -7.18
CA ASP A 63 20.48 13.78 -7.37
C ASP A 63 21.19 13.98 -6.02
N ASP A 64 22.04 13.03 -5.63
CA ASP A 64 22.99 13.24 -4.53
C ASP A 64 24.15 14.11 -5.04
N LYS A 65 24.57 15.07 -4.22
CA LYS A 65 25.75 15.92 -4.46
C LYS A 65 27.05 15.09 -4.60
N GLN A 66 27.01 13.80 -4.26
CA GLN A 66 28.15 12.87 -4.23
C GLN A 66 28.13 11.77 -5.33
N ALA A 67 27.19 11.79 -6.29
CA ALA A 67 27.00 10.67 -7.21
C ALA A 67 28.17 10.40 -8.19
N THR A 68 28.57 9.13 -8.26
CA THR A 68 29.53 8.50 -9.22
C THR A 68 28.80 8.00 -10.50
N PRO A 69 29.50 7.65 -11.60
CA PRO A 69 29.09 7.88 -12.99
C PRO A 69 27.74 7.34 -13.48
N ASP A 70 27.11 8.21 -14.27
CA ASP A 70 25.78 8.24 -14.85
C ASP A 70 25.35 6.99 -15.67
N ALA A 71 26.26 6.14 -16.17
CA ALA A 71 25.90 5.00 -17.04
C ALA A 71 25.64 3.69 -16.29
N LEU A 72 26.51 3.30 -15.35
CA LEU A 72 26.39 2.01 -14.64
C LEU A 72 25.19 1.97 -13.71
N THR A 73 24.93 3.07 -13.00
CA THR A 73 23.78 3.21 -12.10
C THR A 73 22.47 3.15 -12.88
N ARG A 74 22.37 3.88 -14.00
CA ARG A 74 21.21 3.83 -14.91
C ARG A 74 21.02 2.46 -15.53
N ARG A 75 22.10 1.77 -15.87
CA ARG A 75 22.03 0.42 -16.40
C ARG A 75 21.42 -0.55 -15.38
N SER A 76 21.99 -0.58 -14.18
CA SER A 76 21.53 -1.44 -13.09
C SER A 76 20.07 -1.15 -12.71
N PHE A 77 19.71 0.12 -12.55
CA PHE A 77 18.33 0.49 -12.26
C PHE A 77 17.38 0.20 -13.43
N GLY A 78 17.85 0.40 -14.68
CA GLY A 78 17.13 0.08 -15.91
C GLY A 78 16.75 -1.40 -16.02
N GLU A 79 17.65 -2.30 -15.62
CA GLU A 79 17.37 -3.73 -15.55
C GLU A 79 16.28 -4.04 -14.51
N ALA A 80 16.39 -3.43 -13.32
CA ALA A 80 15.41 -3.62 -12.26
C ALA A 80 14.00 -3.12 -12.64
N ILE A 81 13.90 -1.91 -13.21
CA ILE A 81 12.61 -1.35 -13.63
C ILE A 81 12.03 -2.06 -14.85
N GLN A 82 12.87 -2.58 -15.75
CA GLN A 82 12.39 -3.40 -16.86
C GLN A 82 11.78 -4.71 -16.36
N ALA A 83 12.42 -5.39 -15.40
CA ALA A 83 11.86 -6.58 -14.76
C ALA A 83 10.54 -6.26 -14.05
N TRP A 84 10.47 -5.13 -13.34
CA TRP A 84 9.24 -4.65 -12.70
C TRP A 84 8.10 -4.44 -13.70
N ASN A 85 8.38 -3.76 -14.81
CA ASN A 85 7.42 -3.49 -15.88
C ASN A 85 6.96 -4.75 -16.63
N LEU A 86 7.77 -5.81 -16.61
CA LEU A 86 7.40 -7.15 -17.11
C LEU A 86 6.62 -7.99 -16.08
N HIS A 87 6.32 -7.43 -14.91
CA HIS A 87 5.67 -8.11 -13.79
C HIS A 87 6.48 -9.29 -13.21
N ASP A 88 7.79 -9.35 -13.48
CA ASP A 88 8.71 -10.27 -12.84
C ASP A 88 9.17 -9.69 -11.49
N TYR A 89 8.21 -9.54 -10.57
CA TYR A 89 8.40 -8.80 -9.32
C TYR A 89 9.47 -9.41 -8.41
N LYS A 90 9.64 -10.74 -8.45
CA LYS A 90 10.66 -11.44 -7.66
C LYS A 90 12.06 -11.04 -8.12
N ASN A 91 12.32 -11.16 -9.41
CA ASN A 91 13.59 -10.75 -10.00
C ASN A 91 13.81 -9.24 -9.86
N ALA A 92 12.77 -8.43 -10.08
CA ALA A 92 12.85 -6.98 -9.91
C ALA A 92 13.27 -6.61 -8.47
N ALA A 93 12.70 -7.25 -7.45
CA ALA A 93 13.07 -7.03 -6.06
C ALA A 93 14.54 -7.39 -5.79
N ASP A 94 15.03 -8.51 -6.33
CA ASP A 94 16.43 -8.90 -6.21
C ASP A 94 17.37 -7.88 -6.91
N LEU A 95 16.99 -7.40 -8.09
CA LEU A 95 17.74 -6.38 -8.84
C LEU A 95 17.74 -5.02 -8.14
N PHE A 96 16.62 -4.59 -7.55
CA PHE A 96 16.56 -3.35 -6.77
C PHE A 96 17.43 -3.43 -5.51
N LYS A 97 17.43 -4.56 -4.78
CA LYS A 97 18.33 -4.77 -3.63
C LYS A 97 19.80 -4.67 -4.06
N ALA A 98 20.16 -5.38 -5.13
CA ALA A 98 21.51 -5.33 -5.68
C ALA A 98 21.91 -3.90 -6.11
N HIS A 99 20.99 -3.13 -6.70
CA HIS A 99 21.24 -1.74 -7.06
C HIS A 99 21.57 -0.88 -5.83
N ILE A 100 20.78 -0.99 -4.76
CA ILE A 100 20.98 -0.21 -3.54
C ILE A 100 22.32 -0.58 -2.86
N GLU A 101 22.65 -1.88 -2.82
CA GLU A 101 23.90 -2.36 -2.22
C GLU A 101 25.13 -1.92 -3.02
N GLN A 102 25.08 -2.01 -4.35
CA GLN A 102 26.22 -1.68 -5.22
C GLN A 102 26.39 -0.18 -5.44
N PHE A 103 25.28 0.58 -5.44
CA PHE A 103 25.26 2.00 -5.76
C PHE A 103 24.50 2.82 -4.70
N PRO A 104 24.93 2.84 -3.44
CA PRO A 104 24.20 3.51 -2.34
C PRO A 104 24.07 5.02 -2.49
N HIS A 105 24.84 5.65 -3.38
CA HIS A 105 24.78 7.07 -3.73
C HIS A 105 24.18 7.33 -5.12
N SER A 106 23.57 6.32 -5.75
CA SER A 106 22.89 6.47 -7.04
C SER A 106 21.68 7.40 -6.89
N PRO A 107 21.41 8.28 -7.87
CA PRO A 107 20.18 9.08 -7.87
C PRO A 107 18.89 8.26 -7.86
N TRP A 108 18.98 6.96 -8.15
CA TRP A 108 17.85 6.04 -8.25
C TRP A 108 17.59 5.21 -6.99
N VAL A 109 18.43 5.33 -5.94
CA VAL A 109 18.29 4.54 -4.71
C VAL A 109 16.91 4.69 -4.10
N SER A 110 16.41 5.91 -3.92
CA SER A 110 15.11 6.12 -3.29
C SER A 110 13.94 5.67 -4.15
N GLU A 111 14.09 5.67 -5.48
CA GLU A 111 13.06 5.08 -6.35
C GLU A 111 13.11 3.54 -6.25
N ALA A 112 14.29 2.92 -6.16
CA ALA A 112 14.44 1.48 -5.91
C ALA A 112 13.84 1.05 -4.56
N GLU A 113 14.11 1.80 -3.49
CA GLU A 113 13.50 1.59 -2.16
C GLU A 113 11.98 1.73 -2.21
N LEU A 114 11.46 2.71 -2.96
CA LEU A 114 10.02 2.88 -3.13
C LEU A 114 9.38 1.65 -3.79
N HIS A 115 10.04 1.05 -4.78
CA HIS A 115 9.58 -0.17 -5.45
C HIS A 115 9.67 -1.40 -4.53
N LEU A 116 10.77 -1.55 -3.77
CA LEU A 116 10.90 -2.59 -2.75
C LEU A 116 9.82 -2.47 -1.67
N GLY A 117 9.54 -1.26 -1.19
CA GLY A 117 8.45 -1.02 -0.26
C GLY A 117 7.10 -1.38 -0.87
N CYS A 118 6.89 -1.11 -2.17
CA CYS A 118 5.66 -1.52 -2.87
C CYS A 118 5.53 -3.05 -2.98
N ASP A 119 6.61 -3.77 -3.28
CA ASP A 119 6.64 -5.24 -3.28
C ASP A 119 6.34 -5.78 -1.87
N SER A 120 7.06 -5.31 -0.85
CA SER A 120 6.86 -5.73 0.54
C SER A 120 5.43 -5.47 1.02
N ARG A 121 4.85 -4.30 0.73
CA ARG A 121 3.44 -4.03 1.02
C ARG A 121 2.51 -4.98 0.25
N TYR A 122 2.81 -5.26 -1.02
CA TYR A 122 2.00 -6.18 -1.80
C TYR A 122 2.04 -7.60 -1.20
N GLN A 123 3.19 -8.03 -0.70
CA GLN A 123 3.39 -9.35 -0.07
C GLN A 123 3.06 -9.39 1.42
N GLY A 124 2.35 -8.38 1.96
CA GLY A 124 1.99 -8.33 3.38
C GLY A 124 3.17 -8.12 4.34
N ARG A 125 4.38 -7.84 3.85
CA ARG A 125 5.56 -7.54 4.67
C ARG A 125 5.53 -6.06 5.06
N TYR A 126 4.56 -5.72 5.92
CA TYR A 126 4.27 -4.32 6.25
C TYR A 126 5.41 -3.64 7.02
N THR A 127 6.07 -4.32 7.95
CA THR A 127 7.26 -3.78 8.63
C THR A 127 8.37 -3.42 7.66
N GLU A 128 8.69 -4.29 6.71
CA GLU A 128 9.70 -4.00 5.69
C GLU A 128 9.28 -2.82 4.81
N ALA A 129 8.01 -2.78 4.39
CA ALA A 129 7.50 -1.68 3.57
C ALA A 129 7.60 -0.32 4.28
N GLU A 130 7.23 -0.28 5.56
CA GLU A 130 7.36 0.91 6.41
C GLU A 130 8.82 1.36 6.50
N GLN A 131 9.75 0.44 6.76
CA GLN A 131 11.18 0.73 6.82
C GLN A 131 11.70 1.34 5.51
N GLN A 132 11.33 0.79 4.34
CA GLN A 132 11.74 1.33 3.04
C GLN A 132 11.23 2.77 2.85
N TYR A 133 9.95 3.01 3.14
CA TYR A 133 9.38 4.34 2.95
C TYR A 133 9.90 5.37 3.97
N GLN A 134 10.09 4.97 5.23
CA GLN A 134 10.62 5.83 6.27
C GLN A 134 12.08 6.20 5.99
N SER A 135 12.89 5.27 5.47
CA SER A 135 14.27 5.56 5.06
C SER A 135 14.36 6.69 4.02
N ILE A 136 13.39 6.76 3.10
CA ILE A 136 13.30 7.86 2.12
C ILE A 136 13.01 9.20 2.83
N LEU A 137 12.10 9.21 3.81
CA LEU A 137 11.78 10.41 4.58
C LEU A 137 12.97 10.88 5.43
N ASP A 138 13.73 9.95 6.00
CA ASP A 138 14.87 10.26 6.87
C ASP A 138 16.09 10.76 6.07
N ARG A 139 16.25 10.29 4.82
CA ARG A 139 17.38 10.64 3.96
C ARG A 139 17.25 12.02 3.33
N HIS A 140 16.03 12.44 3.00
CA HIS A 140 15.81 13.61 2.14
C HIS A 140 15.20 14.78 2.89
N SER A 141 15.66 15.99 2.53
CA SER A 141 14.99 17.24 2.89
C SER A 141 14.17 17.77 1.71
N PRO A 142 13.08 18.52 1.94
CA PRO A 142 12.23 19.05 0.87
C PRO A 142 12.83 20.30 0.20
N ASP A 143 14.16 20.37 0.08
CA ASP A 143 14.93 21.54 -0.33
C ASP A 143 14.85 21.81 -1.84
N ASN A 144 14.63 20.78 -2.65
CA ASN A 144 14.44 20.87 -4.09
C ASN A 144 13.20 20.10 -4.58
N ALA A 145 12.80 20.33 -5.82
CA ALA A 145 11.59 19.75 -6.39
C ALA A 145 11.64 18.22 -6.52
N ALA A 146 12.79 17.64 -6.85
CA ALA A 146 12.95 16.18 -6.99
C ALA A 146 12.84 15.50 -5.61
N SER A 147 13.57 16.01 -4.60
CA SER A 147 13.48 15.52 -3.23
C SER A 147 12.07 15.66 -2.68
N ARG A 148 11.41 16.81 -2.90
CA ARG A 148 10.01 17.00 -2.48
C ARG A 148 9.05 16.02 -3.15
N LYS A 149 9.22 15.75 -4.44
CA LYS A 149 8.40 14.76 -5.17
C LYS A 149 8.61 13.36 -4.62
N MET A 150 9.86 12.99 -4.32
CA MET A 150 10.19 11.69 -3.72
C MET A 150 9.59 11.55 -2.31
N LEU A 151 9.72 12.58 -1.47
CA LEU A 151 9.08 12.64 -0.15
C LEU A 151 7.55 12.48 -0.26
N ASN A 152 6.90 13.19 -1.20
CA ASN A 152 5.45 13.05 -1.41
C ASN A 152 5.06 11.64 -1.85
N LYS A 153 5.85 11.00 -2.73
CA LYS A 153 5.64 9.58 -3.12
C LYS A 153 5.71 8.67 -1.90
N ALA A 154 6.73 8.81 -1.06
CA ALA A 154 6.90 7.99 0.16
C ALA A 154 5.78 8.25 1.19
N THR A 155 5.46 9.52 1.48
CA THR A 155 4.37 9.93 2.38
C THR A 155 3.02 9.35 1.95
N LEU A 156 2.71 9.39 0.65
CA LEU A 156 1.50 8.78 0.13
C LEU A 156 1.47 7.27 0.41
N ARG A 157 2.57 6.56 0.16
CA ARG A 157 2.66 5.12 0.36
C ARG A 157 2.57 4.73 1.84
N LEU A 158 3.17 5.50 2.74
CA LEU A 158 2.98 5.35 4.19
C LEU A 158 1.52 5.56 4.60
N GLY A 159 0.86 6.61 4.12
CA GLY A 159 -0.57 6.82 4.39
C GLY A 159 -1.46 5.64 3.96
N VAL A 160 -1.17 5.04 2.80
CA VAL A 160 -1.86 3.84 2.32
C VAL A 160 -1.52 2.61 3.18
N LEU A 161 -0.24 2.41 3.52
CA LEU A 161 0.22 1.31 4.36
C LEU A 161 -0.45 1.33 5.74
N GLU A 162 -0.46 2.48 6.40
CA GLU A 162 -1.13 2.67 7.69
C GLU A 162 -2.64 2.45 7.60
N THR A 163 -3.26 2.73 6.44
CA THR A 163 -4.67 2.41 6.22
C THR A 163 -4.89 0.90 6.17
N LEU A 164 -3.99 0.15 5.53
CA LEU A 164 -4.04 -1.32 5.49
C LEU A 164 -3.79 -1.96 6.85
N GLN A 165 -3.02 -1.30 7.71
CA GLN A 165 -2.74 -1.71 9.09
C GLN A 165 -3.80 -1.21 10.09
N ASN A 166 -4.90 -0.61 9.63
CA ASN A 166 -5.94 -0.04 10.49
C ASN A 166 -5.49 1.10 11.41
N ASN A 167 -4.30 1.66 11.18
CA ASN A 167 -3.75 2.82 11.88
C ASN A 167 -4.30 4.12 11.29
N HIS A 168 -5.61 4.29 11.33
CA HIS A 168 -6.30 5.43 10.70
C HIS A 168 -5.81 6.80 11.18
N GLY A 169 -5.35 6.89 12.43
CA GLY A 169 -4.74 8.12 12.98
C GLY A 169 -3.45 8.51 12.27
N LYS A 170 -2.49 7.58 12.15
CA LYS A 170 -1.23 7.78 11.42
C LYS A 170 -1.49 8.01 9.94
N ALA A 171 -2.35 7.20 9.33
CA ALA A 171 -2.77 7.38 7.94
C ALA A 171 -3.30 8.80 7.67
N ALA A 172 -4.19 9.30 8.54
CA ALA A 172 -4.73 10.65 8.42
C ALA A 172 -3.66 11.73 8.59
N ALA A 173 -2.64 11.52 9.42
CA ALA A 173 -1.52 12.43 9.55
C ALA A 173 -0.72 12.52 8.25
N TYR A 174 -0.35 11.39 7.64
CA TYR A 174 0.35 11.36 6.35
C TYR A 174 -0.46 12.02 5.23
N PHE A 175 -1.76 11.75 5.13
CA PHE A 175 -2.58 12.41 4.10
C PHE A 175 -2.80 13.91 4.37
N LYS A 176 -2.87 14.35 5.63
CA LYS A 176 -2.90 15.79 5.95
C LYS A 176 -1.60 16.48 5.55
N ASP A 177 -0.45 15.84 5.79
CA ASP A 177 0.84 16.35 5.35
C ASP A 177 0.89 16.46 3.82
N LEU A 178 0.51 15.39 3.11
CA LEU A 178 0.45 15.38 1.65
C LEU A 178 -0.52 16.42 1.08
N HIS A 179 -1.67 16.65 1.73
CA HIS A 179 -2.61 17.69 1.32
C HIS A 179 -2.00 19.10 1.45
N LYS A 180 -1.21 19.33 2.50
CA LYS A 180 -0.54 20.62 2.77
C LYS A 180 0.68 20.84 1.87
N ASN A 181 1.47 19.80 1.65
CA ASN A 181 2.80 19.88 1.01
C ASN A 181 2.84 19.33 -0.43
N GLY A 182 1.72 18.80 -0.92
CA GLY A 182 1.57 18.24 -2.27
C GLY A 182 2.00 19.23 -3.36
N LEU A 183 2.78 18.75 -4.33
CA LEU A 183 3.34 19.55 -5.41
C LEU A 183 2.27 19.96 -6.42
N ASP A 184 1.33 19.08 -6.71
CA ASP A 184 0.26 19.32 -7.68
C ASP A 184 -1.14 19.13 -7.10
N TRP A 185 -2.15 19.51 -7.88
CA TRP A 185 -3.53 19.40 -7.45
C TRP A 185 -3.99 17.94 -7.34
N ARG A 186 -3.41 16.99 -8.11
CA ARG A 186 -3.79 15.58 -8.09
C ARG A 186 -3.39 14.94 -6.78
N GLU A 187 -2.18 15.20 -6.30
CA GLU A 187 -1.71 14.76 -4.97
C GLU A 187 -2.63 15.30 -3.87
N ARG A 188 -2.97 16.60 -3.93
CA ARG A 188 -3.85 17.23 -2.93
C ARG A 188 -5.27 16.69 -2.98
N THR A 189 -5.82 16.42 -4.17
CA THR A 189 -7.13 15.80 -4.34
C THR A 189 -7.14 14.36 -3.85
N TYR A 190 -6.11 13.58 -4.16
CA TYR A 190 -5.95 12.22 -3.65
C TYR A 190 -5.89 12.18 -2.12
N ALA A 191 -5.12 13.09 -1.53
CA ALA A 191 -5.06 13.25 -0.08
C ALA A 191 -6.42 13.66 0.53
N SER A 192 -7.13 14.62 -0.07
CA SER A 192 -8.48 15.01 0.39
C SER A 192 -9.48 13.85 0.34
N TYR A 193 -9.44 13.03 -0.72
CA TYR A 193 -10.25 11.82 -0.82
C TYR A 193 -10.00 10.89 0.37
N TRP A 194 -8.73 10.58 0.66
CA TRP A 194 -8.40 9.70 1.78
C TRP A 194 -8.75 10.28 3.14
N ILE A 195 -8.54 11.59 3.37
CA ILE A 195 -8.97 12.25 4.61
C ILE A 195 -10.48 12.08 4.82
N GLN A 196 -11.28 12.21 3.77
CA GLN A 196 -12.72 11.98 3.85
C GLN A 196 -13.06 10.51 4.12
N GLN A 197 -12.40 9.57 3.45
CA GLN A 197 -12.63 8.13 3.69
C GLN A 197 -12.26 7.73 5.13
N LEU A 198 -11.09 8.13 5.61
CA LEU A 198 -10.64 7.84 6.98
C LEU A 198 -11.56 8.47 8.03
N SER A 199 -12.04 9.70 7.77
CA SER A 199 -13.03 10.35 8.64
C SER A 199 -14.34 9.56 8.70
N ARG A 200 -14.77 8.97 7.57
CA ARG A 200 -15.92 8.07 7.53
C ARG A 200 -15.66 6.76 8.25
N TYR A 201 -14.47 6.17 8.13
CA TYR A 201 -14.11 4.96 8.90
C TYR A 201 -14.08 5.23 10.40
N GLN A 202 -13.56 6.38 10.82
CA GLN A 202 -13.55 6.79 12.22
C GLN A 202 -14.96 7.09 12.76
N ALA A 203 -15.83 7.72 11.96
CA ALA A 203 -17.21 8.02 12.34
C ALA A 203 -18.12 6.80 12.29
N ASN A 204 -17.96 5.95 11.28
CA ASN A 204 -18.67 4.68 11.09
C ASN A 204 -17.82 3.53 11.62
N LYS A 205 -17.39 3.57 12.89
CA LYS A 205 -16.46 2.61 13.53
C LYS A 205 -16.60 1.15 13.04
N SER A 206 -17.81 0.70 12.68
CA SER A 206 -18.18 -0.48 11.88
C SER A 206 -17.16 -1.11 10.90
N SER A 207 -16.32 -0.39 10.15
CA SER A 207 -15.38 -1.05 9.22
C SER A 207 -14.17 -1.69 9.90
N LEU A 208 -13.70 -1.11 11.02
CA LEU A 208 -12.67 -1.70 11.88
C LEU A 208 -13.17 -2.96 12.60
N LEU A 209 -14.50 -3.06 12.77
CA LEU A 209 -15.13 -4.06 13.63
C LEU A 209 -15.41 -5.38 12.91
N ASN A 210 -15.39 -5.39 11.57
CA ASN A 210 -15.90 -6.50 10.79
C ASN A 210 -14.84 -7.51 10.38
N CYS A 211 -13.54 -7.24 10.54
CA CYS A 211 -12.46 -8.14 10.11
C CYS A 211 -12.59 -9.55 10.73
N GLY A 212 -13.01 -9.64 12.01
CA GLY A 212 -13.27 -10.90 12.69
C GLY A 212 -14.44 -11.70 12.08
N VAL A 213 -15.59 -11.06 11.83
CA VAL A 213 -16.75 -11.73 11.21
C VAL A 213 -16.55 -12.00 9.71
N GLN A 214 -15.74 -11.19 9.01
CA GLN A 214 -15.32 -11.49 7.65
C GLN A 214 -14.43 -12.73 7.61
N ALA A 215 -13.49 -12.85 8.54
CA ALA A 215 -12.63 -14.03 8.67
C ALA A 215 -13.46 -15.29 9.03
N LEU A 216 -14.39 -15.18 9.98
CA LEU A 216 -15.29 -16.29 10.33
C LEU A 216 -16.19 -16.68 9.14
N GLY A 217 -16.81 -15.71 8.47
CA GLY A 217 -17.62 -15.94 7.28
C GLY A 217 -16.85 -16.61 6.15
N TYR A 218 -15.59 -16.20 5.93
CA TYR A 218 -14.70 -16.89 4.98
C TYR A 218 -14.53 -18.38 5.31
N LEU A 219 -14.28 -18.71 6.58
CA LEU A 219 -14.10 -20.10 7.01
C LEU A 219 -15.38 -20.93 6.87
N LEU A 220 -16.55 -20.33 7.11
CA LEU A 220 -17.85 -20.95 6.87
C LEU A 220 -18.07 -21.27 5.38
N GLU A 221 -17.74 -20.31 4.51
CA GLU A 221 -17.88 -20.45 3.07
C GLU A 221 -16.97 -21.54 2.50
N GLN A 222 -15.73 -21.66 2.99
CA GLN A 222 -14.81 -22.75 2.61
C GLN A 222 -15.32 -24.15 2.99
N GLN A 223 -16.25 -24.24 3.94
CA GLN A 223 -16.91 -25.49 4.33
C GLN A 223 -18.25 -25.72 3.62
N GLY A 224 -18.58 -24.89 2.63
CA GLY A 224 -19.84 -24.96 1.87
C GLY A 224 -21.05 -24.36 2.58
N LYS A 225 -20.86 -23.66 3.71
CA LYS A 225 -21.94 -23.02 4.48
C LYS A 225 -22.16 -21.56 4.07
N THR A 226 -22.55 -21.36 2.81
CA THR A 226 -22.64 -20.02 2.20
C THR A 226 -23.70 -19.14 2.88
N ALA A 227 -24.86 -19.68 3.23
CA ALA A 227 -25.93 -18.90 3.87
C ALA A 227 -25.53 -18.41 5.27
N GLU A 228 -24.86 -19.27 6.04
CA GLU A 228 -24.33 -18.94 7.35
C GLU A 228 -23.17 -17.94 7.28
N ALA A 229 -22.30 -18.08 6.26
CA ALA A 229 -21.25 -17.12 5.99
C ALA A 229 -21.80 -15.70 5.72
N GLU A 230 -22.86 -15.61 4.92
CA GLU A 230 -23.56 -14.34 4.67
C GLU A 230 -24.18 -13.78 5.95
N ALA A 231 -24.85 -14.62 6.75
CA ALA A 231 -25.46 -14.20 8.01
C ALA A 231 -24.42 -13.66 9.00
N VAL A 232 -23.29 -14.35 9.17
CA VAL A 232 -22.19 -13.92 10.05
C VAL A 232 -21.61 -12.57 9.62
N ARG A 233 -21.42 -12.35 8.32
CA ARG A 233 -20.88 -11.09 7.79
C ARG A 233 -21.77 -9.87 8.05
N GLN A 234 -23.06 -10.08 8.35
CA GLN A 234 -24.01 -9.01 8.70
C GLN A 234 -24.07 -8.72 10.21
N ILE A 235 -23.41 -9.51 11.05
CA ILE A 235 -23.43 -9.31 12.51
C ILE A 235 -22.65 -8.05 12.87
N GLN A 236 -23.36 -7.07 13.43
CA GLN A 236 -22.78 -5.85 13.95
C GLN A 236 -22.16 -6.09 15.33
N ALA A 237 -21.00 -5.47 15.57
CA ALA A 237 -20.36 -5.53 16.87
C ALA A 237 -21.16 -4.82 17.96
N SER A 238 -21.15 -5.40 19.16
CA SER A 238 -21.78 -4.84 20.35
C SER A 238 -21.06 -3.62 20.94
N SER A 239 -19.79 -3.39 20.55
CA SER A 239 -18.96 -2.32 21.09
C SER A 239 -18.40 -1.39 20.01
N GLU A 240 -18.07 -0.15 20.40
CA GLU A 240 -17.35 0.80 19.56
C GLU A 240 -15.90 0.38 19.23
N GLN A 241 -15.37 -0.64 19.91
CA GLN A 241 -14.03 -1.19 19.64
C GLN A 241 -14.06 -2.42 18.72
N GLY A 242 -15.26 -2.91 18.41
CA GLY A 242 -15.50 -3.98 17.46
C GLY A 242 -15.85 -5.30 18.09
N HIS A 243 -15.80 -6.36 17.28
CA HIS A 243 -16.02 -7.72 17.75
C HIS A 243 -14.85 -8.11 18.64
N SER A 244 -15.11 -8.16 19.95
CA SER A 244 -14.15 -8.74 20.87
C SER A 244 -13.89 -10.19 20.50
N VAL A 245 -12.73 -10.70 20.91
CA VAL A 245 -12.41 -12.12 20.77
C VAL A 245 -13.52 -13.01 21.36
N ASP A 246 -14.03 -12.66 22.54
CA ASP A 246 -15.10 -13.42 23.20
C ASP A 246 -16.41 -13.38 22.41
N GLU A 247 -16.71 -12.25 21.77
CA GLU A 247 -17.86 -12.11 20.86
C GLU A 247 -17.70 -13.01 19.64
N LEU A 248 -16.51 -13.07 19.02
CA LEU A 248 -16.24 -13.99 17.91
C LEU A 248 -16.35 -15.46 18.32
N ILE A 249 -15.93 -15.83 19.54
CA ILE A 249 -16.09 -17.18 20.07
C ILE A 249 -17.58 -17.53 20.24
N ASN A 250 -18.37 -16.61 20.78
CA ASN A 250 -19.81 -16.79 20.97
C ASN A 250 -20.54 -16.89 19.62
N ILE A 251 -20.24 -16.00 18.67
CA ILE A 251 -20.77 -16.07 17.31
C ILE A 251 -20.41 -17.41 16.69
N ALA A 252 -19.14 -17.83 16.72
CA ALA A 252 -18.73 -19.13 16.17
C ALA A 252 -19.53 -20.30 16.78
N LYS A 253 -19.77 -20.25 18.10
CA LYS A 253 -20.55 -21.25 18.83
C LYS A 253 -22.00 -21.33 18.37
N ASP A 254 -22.64 -20.19 18.13
CA ASP A 254 -24.02 -20.13 17.63
C ASP A 254 -24.17 -20.79 16.25
N TYR A 255 -23.09 -20.81 15.45
CA TYR A 255 -23.03 -21.48 14.15
C TYR A 255 -22.41 -22.89 14.23
N GLY A 256 -22.24 -23.46 15.43
CA GLY A 256 -21.79 -24.84 15.63
C GLY A 256 -20.27 -25.06 15.62
N TYR A 257 -19.49 -24.01 15.85
CA TYR A 257 -18.03 -24.07 15.87
C TYR A 257 -17.44 -23.74 17.23
N ALA A 258 -16.32 -24.37 17.56
CA ALA A 258 -15.44 -23.93 18.62
C ALA A 258 -14.26 -23.16 18.02
N LEU A 259 -14.19 -21.87 18.34
CA LEU A 259 -13.06 -21.01 18.04
C LEU A 259 -12.12 -21.03 19.25
N ASN A 260 -10.89 -21.54 19.08
CA ASN A 260 -9.92 -21.63 20.17
C ASN A 260 -8.63 -20.90 19.80
N GLY A 261 -8.26 -19.91 20.60
CA GLY A 261 -6.99 -19.20 20.48
C GLY A 261 -5.86 -20.05 21.06
N VAL A 262 -4.79 -20.24 20.29
CA VAL A 262 -3.55 -20.86 20.75
C VAL A 262 -2.38 -19.95 20.41
N ARG A 263 -1.44 -19.85 21.34
CA ARG A 263 -0.16 -19.20 21.08
C ARG A 263 0.81 -20.24 20.54
N VAL A 264 1.34 -20.01 19.35
CA VAL A 264 2.31 -20.86 18.65
C VAL A 264 3.40 -19.98 18.03
N ASN A 265 4.60 -20.52 17.87
CA ASN A 265 5.66 -19.86 17.11
C ASN A 265 5.55 -20.21 15.61
N ALA A 266 6.33 -19.52 14.77
CA ALA A 266 6.28 -19.72 13.33
C ALA A 266 6.71 -21.15 12.89
N ALA A 267 7.60 -21.80 13.64
CA ALA A 267 8.03 -23.18 13.36
C ALA A 267 6.90 -24.19 13.59
N GLU A 268 6.02 -23.94 14.57
CA GLU A 268 4.89 -24.79 14.95
C GLU A 268 3.68 -24.67 14.02
N LEU A 269 3.69 -23.75 13.04
CA LEU A 269 2.56 -23.55 12.12
C LEU A 269 2.19 -24.79 11.31
N ASP A 270 3.14 -25.69 11.04
CA ASP A 270 2.86 -26.95 10.32
C ASP A 270 1.94 -27.90 11.13
N GLN A 271 1.80 -27.67 12.44
CA GLN A 271 0.96 -28.47 13.34
C GLN A 271 -0.43 -27.85 13.54
N VAL A 272 -0.72 -26.72 12.89
CA VAL A 272 -2.00 -26.03 12.96
C VAL A 272 -2.95 -26.59 11.91
N ASN A 273 -4.19 -26.91 12.31
CA ASN A 273 -5.24 -27.27 11.37
C ASN A 273 -5.62 -26.05 10.53
N LEU A 274 -5.57 -26.19 9.21
CA LEU A 274 -5.88 -25.13 8.25
C LEU A 274 -7.28 -25.33 7.64
N PRO A 275 -7.93 -24.25 7.18
CA PRO A 275 -7.52 -22.85 7.30
C PRO A 275 -7.62 -22.31 8.74
N ALA A 276 -6.75 -21.36 9.10
CA ALA A 276 -6.70 -20.78 10.44
C ALA A 276 -6.61 -19.26 10.41
N ILE A 277 -7.15 -18.57 11.43
CA ILE A 277 -7.07 -17.10 11.53
C ILE A 277 -5.81 -16.73 12.31
N LEU A 278 -4.95 -15.92 11.71
CA LEU A 278 -3.79 -15.31 12.35
C LEU A 278 -4.20 -13.93 12.87
N GLN A 279 -3.95 -13.67 14.15
CA GLN A 279 -4.14 -12.34 14.72
C GLN A 279 -2.86 -11.54 14.57
N ILE A 280 -2.89 -10.54 13.68
CA ILE A 280 -1.81 -9.59 13.47
C ILE A 280 -1.99 -8.48 14.51
N SER A 281 -1.11 -8.48 15.52
CA SER A 281 -1.16 -7.46 16.57
C SER A 281 -0.53 -6.18 16.07
N GLY A 282 -1.12 -5.07 16.47
CA GLY A 282 -0.48 -3.78 16.29
C GLY A 282 0.70 -3.57 17.21
N ASN A 283 1.77 -3.02 16.67
CA ASN A 283 3.00 -2.77 17.42
C ASN A 283 2.93 -1.50 18.30
N GLU A 284 1.86 -0.70 18.20
CA GLU A 284 1.73 0.59 18.88
C GLU A 284 0.33 0.87 19.44
N SER A 285 0.26 1.84 20.35
CA SER A 285 -0.99 2.34 20.95
C SER A 285 -1.90 2.99 19.91
N GLY A 286 -3.07 2.41 19.68
CA GLY A 286 -4.09 2.92 18.76
C GLY A 286 -4.34 2.02 17.54
N ASP A 287 -3.53 0.98 17.37
CA ASP A 287 -3.77 -0.09 16.40
C ASP A 287 -4.83 -1.05 16.94
N SER A 288 -5.90 -1.24 16.18
CA SER A 288 -7.01 -2.13 16.53
C SER A 288 -6.70 -3.62 16.30
N GLY A 289 -5.50 -3.93 15.78
CA GLY A 289 -5.15 -5.26 15.28
C GLY A 289 -5.79 -5.55 13.93
N HIS A 290 -5.31 -6.62 13.29
CA HIS A 290 -5.78 -7.11 12.00
C HIS A 290 -5.86 -8.64 12.00
N TYR A 291 -6.62 -9.23 11.07
CA TYR A 291 -6.73 -10.67 10.92
C TYR A 291 -6.38 -11.10 9.51
N TRP A 292 -5.49 -12.09 9.41
CA TRP A 292 -5.23 -12.81 8.16
C TRP A 292 -5.69 -14.25 8.28
N ILE A 293 -5.89 -14.89 7.15
CA ILE A 293 -6.26 -16.31 7.07
C ILE A 293 -5.09 -17.05 6.46
N LEU A 294 -4.54 -18.00 7.21
CA LEU A 294 -3.58 -18.97 6.68
C LEU A 294 -4.36 -20.08 5.99
N GLU A 295 -4.37 -20.07 4.66
CA GLU A 295 -5.13 -21.01 3.83
C GLU A 295 -4.42 -22.35 3.68
N LYS A 296 -3.11 -22.30 3.38
CA LYS A 296 -2.28 -23.49 3.15
C LYS A 296 -0.81 -23.21 3.44
N ILE A 297 -0.07 -24.27 3.76
CA ILE A 297 1.39 -24.29 3.82
C ILE A 297 1.88 -25.27 2.76
N HIS A 298 2.76 -24.83 1.87
CA HIS A 298 3.31 -25.68 0.82
C HIS A 298 4.76 -25.32 0.53
N GLN A 299 5.66 -26.32 0.55
CA GLN A 299 7.09 -26.14 0.27
C GLN A 299 7.75 -25.00 1.09
N GLY A 300 7.37 -24.88 2.38
CA GLY A 300 7.89 -23.83 3.27
C GLY A 300 7.31 -22.42 3.02
N ARG A 301 6.36 -22.27 2.10
CA ARG A 301 5.63 -21.03 1.84
C ARG A 301 4.26 -21.06 2.50
N LEU A 302 3.90 -19.96 3.13
CA LEU A 302 2.63 -19.68 3.76
C LEU A 302 1.76 -18.92 2.76
N PHE A 303 0.56 -19.43 2.47
CA PHE A 303 -0.41 -18.78 1.60
C PHE A 303 -1.47 -18.12 2.47
N LEU A 304 -1.50 -16.80 2.40
CA LEU A 304 -2.26 -15.94 3.28
C LEU A 304 -3.34 -15.21 2.49
N TYR A 305 -4.47 -14.98 3.14
CA TYR A 305 -5.55 -14.16 2.64
C TYR A 305 -5.89 -13.07 3.65
N ASP A 306 -5.90 -11.82 3.18
CA ASP A 306 -6.37 -10.67 3.93
C ASP A 306 -7.84 -10.38 3.54
N PRO A 307 -8.81 -10.62 4.44
CA PRO A 307 -10.22 -10.38 4.15
C PRO A 307 -10.58 -8.90 4.03
N GLN A 308 -9.79 -7.98 4.61
CA GLN A 308 -10.04 -6.54 4.54
C GLN A 308 -9.67 -6.00 3.16
N SER A 309 -8.49 -6.38 2.65
CA SER A 309 -8.06 -5.97 1.32
C SER A 309 -8.55 -6.91 0.20
N GLN A 310 -9.11 -8.07 0.55
CA GLN A 310 -9.49 -9.16 -0.35
C GLN A 310 -8.33 -9.68 -1.20
N ARG A 311 -7.13 -9.74 -0.60
CA ARG A 311 -5.90 -10.07 -1.32
C ARG A 311 -5.28 -11.35 -0.78
N ARG A 312 -4.75 -12.14 -1.71
CA ARG A 312 -3.88 -13.27 -1.42
C ARG A 312 -2.42 -12.88 -1.61
N PHE A 313 -1.56 -13.39 -0.75
CA PHE A 313 -0.12 -13.17 -0.80
C PHE A 313 0.62 -14.34 -0.16
N GLU A 314 1.93 -14.37 -0.36
CA GLU A 314 2.77 -15.47 0.12
C GLU A 314 3.95 -14.96 0.95
N GLN A 315 4.23 -15.68 2.03
CA GLN A 315 5.35 -15.37 2.93
C GLN A 315 6.10 -16.64 3.34
N THR A 316 7.35 -16.48 3.73
CA THR A 316 8.10 -17.42 4.55
C THR A 316 7.66 -17.29 6.02
N LYS A 317 8.08 -18.24 6.84
CA LYS A 317 7.85 -18.20 8.29
C LYS A 317 8.56 -17.01 8.93
N GLU A 318 9.75 -16.69 8.44
CA GLU A 318 10.59 -15.60 8.90
C GLU A 318 9.96 -14.24 8.57
N GLU A 319 9.44 -14.07 7.35
CA GLU A 319 8.70 -12.86 6.93
C GLU A 319 7.43 -12.67 7.79
N LEU A 320 6.66 -13.74 8.04
CA LEU A 320 5.47 -13.67 8.87
C LEU A 320 5.79 -13.29 10.32
N GLN A 321 6.88 -13.81 10.88
CA GLN A 321 7.26 -13.58 12.28
C GLN A 321 7.50 -12.09 12.59
N GLN A 322 7.87 -11.28 11.60
CA GLN A 322 7.99 -9.83 11.76
C GLN A 322 6.63 -9.12 11.89
N GLN A 323 5.57 -9.73 11.36
CA GLN A 323 4.22 -9.15 11.35
C GLN A 323 3.33 -9.71 12.46
N TRP A 324 3.61 -10.94 12.90
CA TRP A 324 2.66 -11.75 13.67
C TRP A 324 3.16 -12.07 15.08
N SER A 325 2.30 -11.83 16.08
CA SER A 325 2.63 -11.94 17.50
C SER A 325 2.54 -13.36 18.07
N GLY A 326 2.22 -14.36 17.25
CA GLY A 326 2.15 -15.76 17.67
C GLY A 326 0.76 -16.28 18.04
N VAL A 327 -0.32 -15.51 17.84
CA VAL A 327 -1.69 -15.97 18.16
C VAL A 327 -2.40 -16.50 16.91
N VAL A 328 -2.84 -17.76 16.96
CA VAL A 328 -3.69 -18.40 15.94
C VAL A 328 -5.02 -18.82 16.54
N TRP A 329 -6.10 -18.57 15.81
CA TRP A 329 -7.42 -19.05 16.12
C TRP A 329 -7.75 -20.28 15.27
N LYS A 330 -7.90 -21.41 15.96
CA LYS A 330 -8.29 -22.69 15.37
C LYS A 330 -9.81 -22.80 15.39
N ILE A 331 -10.40 -23.11 14.24
CA ILE A 331 -11.80 -23.52 14.14
C ILE A 331 -11.89 -25.05 14.19
N ARG A 332 -12.80 -25.55 15.02
CA ARG A 332 -13.24 -26.94 15.01
C ARG A 332 -14.76 -26.98 14.94
N VAL A 333 -15.29 -27.90 14.14
CA VAL A 333 -16.71 -28.22 14.18
C VAL A 333 -16.99 -28.85 15.53
N ASN A 334 -18.02 -28.40 16.25
CA ASN A 334 -18.47 -29.11 17.44
C ASN A 334 -19.08 -30.44 16.98
N CYS A 335 -18.39 -31.54 17.25
CA CYS A 335 -19.03 -32.85 17.22
C CYS A 335 -19.99 -32.88 18.41
N LEU A 336 -21.30 -32.85 18.12
CA LEU A 336 -22.35 -33.12 19.10
C LEU A 336 -22.27 -34.56 19.61
#